data_AF-A0A5C5ZNY4-F1
#
_entry.id   AF-A0A5C5ZNY4-F1
#
_cell.length_a   1.000
_cell.length_b   1.000
_cell.length_c   1.000
_cell.angle_alpha   90.00
_cell.angle_beta   90.00
_cell.angle_gamma   90.00
#
_symmetry.space_group_name_H-M   'P 1'
#
loop_
_entity.id
_entity.type
_entity.pdbx_description
1 polymer ?
#
loop_
_entity_poly.entity_id
_entity_poly.type
_entity_poly.pdbx_seq_one_letter_code
_entity_poly.pdbx_strand_id
1 'polypeptide(L)'
;MRRLLRSLLLATLTLLPGVLVAEEALVAGKPLYRDPVYDGAADPVVIWNAERKAWWMFYTNRRANAEGLPGVSWVHGTPIGIAESTNGGATWAYFGDAQFSGIDSVLGAGDGSIDKPTYWAPEVIEAEGAYHMFLTVVPGVFKDWGHPRSIVHLTSDDLLHWRAESELKLVSDKVIDACVAPLPDGGYRLWYNNERDRKSIYYADSDDLLTWSDRGQAVGDQSGEAPKVFRWGDRYWMVTDVWDGLGVYRSDDMESWERQKENLLREPGSGADDRVKGGHPDVVVSGDRAYLFYFTHPGRRGPDAGADQTEQRRSSIQVAELRLENGWLACDRDAPTRIDLRVE
;
A
#
# COMPACT_ATOMS: atom_id res chain seq x y z
N MET A 1 13.48 -84.29 10.47
CA MET A 1 12.93 -83.33 11.45
C MET A 1 13.80 -82.07 11.37
N ARG A 2 13.38 -80.84 11.03
CA ARG A 2 12.09 -80.14 10.88
C ARG A 2 12.29 -79.12 9.73
N ARG A 3 11.28 -78.91 8.87
CA ARG A 3 11.24 -77.82 7.88
C ARG A 3 10.78 -76.54 8.58
N LEU A 4 11.49 -75.42 8.40
CA LEU A 4 11.05 -74.08 8.82
C LEU A 4 10.60 -73.32 7.56
N LEU A 5 9.29 -73.14 7.41
CA LEU A 5 8.71 -72.14 6.52
C LEU A 5 8.90 -70.77 7.19
N ARG A 6 9.53 -69.82 6.48
CA ARG A 6 9.45 -68.39 6.81
C ARG A 6 8.47 -67.75 5.84
N SER A 7 7.29 -67.39 6.36
CA SER A 7 6.31 -66.57 5.64
C SER A 7 6.81 -65.12 5.60
N LEU A 8 7.07 -64.58 4.41
CA LEU A 8 7.20 -63.13 4.23
C LEU A 8 5.79 -62.53 4.16
N LEU A 9 5.46 -61.70 5.15
CA LEU A 9 4.28 -60.83 5.10
C LEU A 9 4.70 -59.54 4.40
N LEU A 10 4.25 -59.33 3.16
CA LEU A 10 4.46 -58.09 2.42
C LEU A 10 3.38 -57.09 2.87
N ALA A 11 3.75 -56.14 3.72
CA ALA A 11 2.87 -55.04 4.12
C ALA A 11 2.87 -53.98 3.01
N THR A 12 1.85 -53.97 2.16
CA THR A 12 1.57 -52.87 1.23
C THR A 12 1.04 -51.68 2.03
N LEU A 13 1.89 -50.67 2.22
CA LEU A 13 1.52 -49.38 2.78
C LEU A 13 0.77 -48.58 1.70
N THR A 14 -0.56 -48.58 1.76
CA THR A 14 -1.38 -47.69 0.92
C THR A 14 -1.28 -46.28 1.48
N LEU A 15 -0.49 -45.41 0.84
CA LEU A 15 -0.57 -43.97 1.04
C LEU A 15 -1.93 -43.50 0.54
N LEU A 16 -2.83 -43.16 1.49
CA LEU A 16 -4.01 -42.38 1.18
C LEU A 16 -3.55 -40.97 0.78
N PRO A 17 -4.06 -40.39 -0.33
CA PRO A 17 -3.79 -39.00 -0.65
C PRO A 17 -4.36 -38.14 0.48
N GLY A 18 -3.47 -37.39 1.15
CA GLY A 18 -3.89 -36.40 2.12
C GLY A 18 -4.78 -35.39 1.41
N VAL A 19 -6.03 -35.31 1.83
CA VAL A 19 -6.89 -34.18 1.48
C VAL A 19 -6.26 -32.97 2.16
N LEU A 20 -5.63 -32.10 1.37
CA LEU A 20 -5.32 -30.74 1.80
C LEU A 20 -6.65 -30.08 2.13
N VAL A 21 -6.96 -29.98 3.42
CA VAL A 21 -8.02 -29.10 3.89
C VAL A 21 -7.49 -27.69 3.64
N ALA A 22 -8.05 -27.01 2.65
CA ALA A 22 -7.81 -25.58 2.48
C ALA A 22 -8.17 -24.89 3.80
N GLU A 23 -7.22 -24.16 4.38
CA GLU A 23 -7.48 -23.34 5.56
C GLU A 23 -8.58 -22.34 5.16
N GLU A 24 -9.72 -22.35 5.85
CA GLU A 24 -10.85 -21.49 5.47
C GLU A 24 -10.45 -20.01 5.63
N ALA A 25 -10.63 -19.24 4.56
CA ALA A 25 -10.46 -17.78 4.58
C ALA A 25 -11.23 -17.16 5.76
N LEU A 26 -10.49 -16.45 6.61
CA LEU A 26 -11.02 -15.80 7.81
C LEU A 26 -11.68 -14.47 7.46
N VAL A 27 -12.65 -14.05 8.28
CA VAL A 27 -13.28 -12.74 8.11
C VAL A 27 -12.34 -11.67 8.66
N ALA A 28 -11.99 -10.70 7.81
CA ALA A 28 -11.16 -9.57 8.18
C ALA A 28 -11.83 -8.66 9.22
N GLY A 29 -11.03 -8.05 10.10
CA GLY A 29 -11.49 -7.03 11.03
C GLY A 29 -12.17 -5.85 10.32
N LYS A 30 -13.11 -5.16 11.00
CA LYS A 30 -13.77 -3.95 10.51
C LYS A 30 -13.95 -2.90 11.63
N PRO A 31 -13.07 -1.88 11.74
CA PRO A 31 -11.93 -1.59 10.86
C PRO A 31 -10.90 -2.71 10.85
N LEU A 32 -10.14 -2.81 9.76
CA LEU A 32 -9.06 -3.79 9.64
C LEU A 32 -7.96 -3.51 10.66
N TYR A 33 -7.55 -2.24 10.73
CA TYR A 33 -6.46 -1.81 11.60
C TYR A 33 -6.61 -0.35 12.02
N ARG A 34 -6.25 -0.07 13.27
CA ARG A 34 -6.04 1.28 13.83
C ARG A 34 -4.70 1.28 14.55
N ASP A 35 -3.92 2.30 14.29
CA ASP A 35 -2.64 2.48 14.95
C ASP A 35 -2.83 2.84 16.44
N PRO A 36 -2.16 2.15 17.37
CA PRO A 36 -2.32 2.39 18.80
C PRO A 36 -1.50 3.58 19.34
N VAL A 37 -0.60 4.16 18.54
CA VAL A 37 0.33 5.21 18.98
C VAL A 37 -0.21 6.60 18.67
N TYR A 38 -0.50 6.87 17.40
CA TYR A 38 -0.97 8.15 16.90
C TYR A 38 -2.40 8.14 16.36
N ASP A 39 -3.01 6.95 16.18
CA ASP A 39 -4.38 6.75 15.67
C ASP A 39 -4.60 7.34 14.26
N GLY A 40 -3.52 7.45 13.47
CA GLY A 40 -3.53 8.06 12.15
C GLY A 40 -2.99 7.16 11.05
N ALA A 41 -3.30 5.85 11.10
CA ALA A 41 -2.90 4.90 10.05
C ALA A 41 -3.53 5.27 8.71
N ALA A 42 -2.71 5.59 7.71
CA ALA A 42 -3.13 6.00 6.38
C ALA A 42 -2.14 5.47 5.33
N ASP A 43 -2.55 5.50 4.07
CA ASP A 43 -1.67 5.22 2.93
C ASP A 43 -0.95 3.84 3.05
N PRO A 44 -1.71 2.74 3.17
CA PRO A 44 -1.12 1.43 3.45
C PRO A 44 -0.38 0.86 2.24
N VAL A 45 0.62 0.01 2.47
CA VAL A 45 1.11 -0.98 1.50
C VAL A 45 1.36 -2.31 2.20
N VAL A 46 0.92 -3.41 1.58
CA VAL A 46 0.96 -4.75 2.16
C VAL A 46 1.95 -5.63 1.39
N ILE A 47 2.88 -6.24 2.12
CA ILE A 47 3.91 -7.12 1.56
C ILE A 47 4.17 -8.32 2.47
N TRP A 48 4.56 -9.44 1.87
CA TRP A 48 5.00 -10.62 2.61
C TRP A 48 6.41 -10.45 3.17
N ASN A 49 6.59 -10.68 4.46
CA ASN A 49 7.90 -10.78 5.08
C ASN A 49 8.31 -12.26 5.19
N ALA A 50 9.25 -12.68 4.34
CA ALA A 50 9.67 -14.08 4.22
C ALA A 50 10.39 -14.61 5.48
N GLU A 51 11.20 -13.78 6.13
CA GLU A 51 11.91 -14.17 7.36
C GLU A 51 10.94 -14.36 8.53
N ARG A 52 10.01 -13.42 8.67
CA ARG A 52 8.97 -13.43 9.72
C ARG A 52 7.90 -14.48 9.48
N LYS A 53 7.72 -14.91 8.23
CA LYS A 53 6.57 -15.70 7.77
C LYS A 53 5.24 -15.04 8.15
N ALA A 54 5.17 -13.73 7.92
CA ALA A 54 4.02 -12.91 8.24
C ALA A 54 3.80 -11.86 7.16
N TRP A 55 2.55 -11.45 6.99
CA TRP A 55 2.22 -10.28 6.19
C TRP A 55 2.49 -9.02 6.99
N TRP A 56 3.19 -8.07 6.39
CA TRP A 56 3.45 -6.76 6.96
C TRP A 56 2.68 -5.70 6.17
N MET A 57 2.14 -4.73 6.90
CA MET A 57 1.50 -3.54 6.35
C MET A 57 2.29 -2.33 6.83
N PHE A 58 2.91 -1.62 5.89
CA PHE A 58 3.49 -0.31 6.13
C PHE A 58 2.41 0.74 5.94
N TYR A 59 2.45 1.81 6.73
CA TYR A 59 1.48 2.89 6.62
C TYR A 59 2.08 4.22 7.07
N THR A 60 1.67 5.32 6.45
CA THR A 60 1.88 6.66 7.02
C THR A 60 1.20 6.71 8.38
N ASN A 61 1.95 6.99 9.45
CA ASN A 61 1.36 7.16 10.78
C ASN A 61 1.21 8.64 11.13
N ARG A 62 0.06 9.22 10.78
CA ARG A 62 -0.24 10.64 11.03
C ARG A 62 -0.44 10.86 12.53
N ARG A 63 0.04 11.99 13.06
CA ARG A 63 -0.02 12.35 14.49
C ARG A 63 -1.41 12.85 14.90
N ALA A 64 -2.45 12.04 14.63
CA ALA A 64 -3.85 12.47 14.71
C ALA A 64 -4.31 12.80 16.13
N ASN A 65 -3.78 12.09 17.14
CA ASN A 65 -4.08 12.32 18.55
C ASN A 65 -3.22 13.42 19.21
N ALA A 66 -2.27 14.03 18.50
CA ALA A 66 -1.41 15.05 19.07
C ALA A 66 -2.15 16.39 19.23
N GLU A 67 -2.15 16.90 20.46
CA GLU A 67 -2.85 18.13 20.82
C GLU A 67 -2.13 19.39 20.33
N GLY A 68 -2.90 20.46 20.06
CA GLY A 68 -2.37 21.80 19.80
C GLY A 68 -1.58 21.97 18.50
N LEU A 69 -1.58 20.96 17.61
CA LEU A 69 -0.90 21.06 16.32
C LEU A 69 -1.66 21.98 15.36
N PRO A 70 -1.01 23.05 14.84
CA PRO A 70 -1.65 24.01 13.94
C PRO A 70 -1.70 23.51 12.49
N GLY A 71 -2.78 23.83 11.79
CA GLY A 71 -2.94 23.54 10.37
C GLY A 71 -2.71 22.06 10.08
N VAL A 72 -1.93 21.77 9.04
CA VAL A 72 -1.67 20.37 8.63
C VAL A 72 -0.46 19.75 9.32
N SER A 73 0.11 20.38 10.35
CA SER A 73 1.32 19.84 11.00
C SER A 73 1.15 18.46 11.62
N TRP A 74 -0.08 18.02 11.90
CA TRP A 74 -0.38 16.65 12.34
C TRP A 74 -0.11 15.58 11.27
N VAL A 75 -0.08 15.93 9.99
CA VAL A 75 0.34 15.00 8.92
C VAL A 75 1.84 15.06 8.64
N HIS A 76 2.61 15.90 9.34
CA HIS A 76 4.06 15.98 9.21
C HIS A 76 4.77 15.39 10.44
N GLY A 77 6.07 15.11 10.33
CA GLY A 77 6.88 14.45 11.35
C GLY A 77 6.37 13.03 11.59
N THR A 78 5.90 12.39 10.53
CA THR A 78 5.22 11.09 10.55
C THR A 78 6.24 9.98 10.32
N PRO A 79 6.28 8.95 11.18
CA PRO A 79 6.98 7.72 10.86
C PRO A 79 6.18 6.90 9.84
N ILE A 80 6.82 5.86 9.30
CA ILE A 80 6.13 4.75 8.66
C ILE A 80 5.94 3.66 9.71
N GLY A 81 4.70 3.44 10.12
CA GLY A 81 4.34 2.36 11.05
C GLY A 81 4.27 1.02 10.33
N ILE A 82 4.43 -0.05 11.09
CA ILE A 82 4.37 -1.44 10.62
C ILE A 82 3.34 -2.20 11.48
N ALA A 83 2.40 -2.85 10.81
CA ALA A 83 1.50 -3.82 11.41
C ALA A 83 1.77 -5.22 10.84
N GLU A 84 1.68 -6.25 11.69
CA GLU A 84 1.94 -7.65 11.34
C GLU A 84 0.65 -8.48 11.38
N SER A 85 0.48 -9.38 10.41
CA SER A 85 -0.57 -10.40 10.38
C SER A 85 0.00 -11.79 10.11
N THR A 86 -0.34 -12.75 10.96
CA THR A 86 0.08 -14.15 10.86
C THR A 86 -1.07 -15.10 10.50
N ASN A 87 -2.23 -14.57 10.10
CA ASN A 87 -3.46 -15.34 9.84
C ASN A 87 -4.13 -14.94 8.52
N GLY A 88 -3.32 -14.85 7.46
CA GLY A 88 -3.81 -14.57 6.11
C GLY A 88 -4.39 -13.16 5.94
N GLY A 89 -3.99 -12.20 6.76
CA GLY A 89 -4.44 -10.80 6.69
C GLY A 89 -5.73 -10.50 7.45
N ALA A 90 -6.28 -11.46 8.20
CA ALA A 90 -7.58 -11.27 8.88
C ALA A 90 -7.51 -10.32 10.08
N THR A 91 -6.42 -10.38 10.85
CA THR A 91 -6.17 -9.47 11.97
C THR A 91 -4.74 -8.96 11.93
N TRP A 92 -4.55 -7.74 12.41
CA TRP A 92 -3.27 -7.03 12.37
C TRP A 92 -2.92 -6.48 13.75
N ALA A 93 -1.66 -6.60 14.13
CA ALA A 93 -1.13 -6.06 15.38
C ALA A 93 0.03 -5.09 15.10
N TYR A 94 0.15 -4.02 15.88
CA TYR A 94 1.28 -3.11 15.77
C TYR A 94 2.60 -3.85 16.05
N PHE A 95 3.55 -3.71 15.14
CA PHE A 95 4.89 -4.28 15.26
C PHE A 95 5.91 -3.24 15.72
N GLY A 96 5.89 -2.05 15.11
CA GLY A 96 6.87 -1.00 15.35
C GLY A 96 6.87 0.01 14.20
N ASP A 97 7.91 0.83 14.12
CA ASP A 97 8.11 1.77 13.01
C ASP A 97 9.32 1.33 12.18
N ALA A 98 9.26 1.57 10.86
CA ALA A 98 10.38 1.37 9.96
C ALA A 98 11.55 2.30 10.32
N GLN A 99 12.78 1.80 10.20
CA GLN A 99 13.99 2.51 10.57
C GLN A 99 14.73 2.99 9.31
N PHE A 100 14.93 4.30 9.18
CA PHE A 100 15.54 4.90 8.00
C PHE A 100 16.92 5.47 8.31
N SER A 101 17.86 5.27 7.38
CA SER A 101 19.21 5.82 7.44
C SER A 101 19.61 6.47 6.11
N GLY A 102 20.43 7.53 6.15
CA GLY A 102 21.00 8.18 4.96
C GLY A 102 20.07 9.13 4.19
N ILE A 103 18.84 9.36 4.66
CA ILE A 103 17.86 10.26 4.00
C ILE A 103 18.42 11.69 3.83
N ASP A 104 19.02 12.23 4.89
CA ASP A 104 19.64 13.56 4.90
C ASP A 104 20.78 13.67 3.88
N SER A 105 21.59 12.61 3.76
CA SER A 105 22.68 12.53 2.79
C SER A 105 22.18 12.58 1.35
N VAL A 106 21.15 11.79 1.00
CA VAL A 106 20.65 11.73 -0.39
C VAL A 106 19.88 12.99 -0.80
N LEU A 107 19.24 13.67 0.16
CA LEU A 107 18.55 14.94 -0.08
C LEU A 107 19.48 16.16 -0.03
N GLY A 108 20.79 15.96 0.15
CA GLY A 108 21.78 17.05 0.17
C GLY A 108 21.74 17.91 1.44
N ALA A 109 21.10 17.43 2.50
CA ALA A 109 21.03 18.05 3.83
C ALA A 109 22.21 17.61 4.71
N GLY A 110 23.43 17.60 4.14
CA GLY A 110 24.65 16.95 4.65
C GLY A 110 25.23 17.46 5.97
N ASP A 111 24.46 18.22 6.75
CA ASP A 111 24.75 18.67 8.12
C ASP A 111 23.73 18.19 9.15
N GLY A 112 22.80 17.32 8.78
CA GLY A 112 21.69 16.87 9.63
C GLY A 112 20.57 17.91 9.76
N SER A 113 20.43 18.81 8.78
CA SER A 113 19.44 19.91 8.80
C SER A 113 17.97 19.50 8.65
N ILE A 114 17.66 18.23 8.33
CA ILE A 114 16.28 17.73 8.34
C ILE A 114 15.90 17.39 9.79
N ASP A 115 15.44 18.40 10.54
CA ASP A 115 14.81 18.18 11.83
C ASP A 115 13.43 17.54 11.61
N LYS A 116 13.26 16.30 12.08
CA LYS A 116 12.03 15.50 12.02
C LYS A 116 11.49 15.34 10.59
N PRO A 117 12.14 14.48 9.77
CA PRO A 117 11.62 14.15 8.45
C PRO A 117 10.18 13.65 8.55
N THR A 118 9.44 13.93 7.49
CA THR A 118 8.06 13.48 7.31
C THR A 118 8.09 12.41 6.23
N TYR A 119 7.54 11.24 6.54
CA TYR A 119 7.45 10.10 5.64
C TYR A 119 6.00 9.82 5.28
N TRP A 120 5.70 9.75 3.99
CA TRP A 120 4.35 9.51 3.45
C TRP A 120 4.34 8.41 2.40
N ALA A 121 3.25 7.65 2.37
CA ALA A 121 2.84 6.78 1.27
C ALA A 121 3.99 5.89 0.75
N PRO A 122 4.44 4.92 1.57
CA PRO A 122 5.45 3.97 1.13
C PRO A 122 4.87 3.09 0.01
N GLU A 123 5.65 2.88 -1.05
CA GLU A 123 5.49 1.71 -1.94
C GLU A 123 6.65 0.76 -1.67
N VAL A 124 6.35 -0.53 -1.52
CA VAL A 124 7.36 -1.56 -1.25
C VAL A 124 7.23 -2.72 -2.22
N ILE A 125 8.34 -3.11 -2.84
CA ILE A 125 8.45 -4.28 -3.71
C ILE A 125 9.65 -5.14 -3.33
N GLU A 126 9.58 -6.44 -3.62
CA GLU A 126 10.75 -7.33 -3.64
C GLU A 126 11.23 -7.45 -5.09
N ALA A 127 12.49 -7.14 -5.35
CA ALA A 127 13.09 -7.22 -6.66
C ALA A 127 14.61 -7.40 -6.54
N GLU A 128 15.24 -8.08 -7.50
CA GLU A 128 16.70 -8.20 -7.57
C GLU A 128 17.38 -8.75 -6.31
N GLY A 129 16.65 -9.52 -5.49
CA GLY A 129 17.16 -10.13 -4.26
C GLY A 129 17.17 -9.20 -3.05
N ALA A 130 16.49 -8.05 -3.11
CA ALA A 130 16.32 -7.12 -2.01
C ALA A 130 14.89 -6.57 -1.95
N TYR A 131 14.56 -5.90 -0.85
CA TYR A 131 13.36 -5.07 -0.76
C TYR A 131 13.69 -3.64 -1.16
N HIS A 132 12.82 -3.03 -1.95
CA HIS A 132 12.92 -1.64 -2.36
C HIS A 132 11.70 -0.87 -1.85
N MET A 133 11.94 0.31 -1.29
CA MET A 133 10.89 1.25 -0.93
C MET A 133 11.05 2.54 -1.72
N PHE A 134 9.94 3.04 -2.27
CA PHE A 134 9.86 4.36 -2.87
C PHE A 134 8.96 5.22 -1.99
N LEU A 135 9.58 6.16 -1.28
CA LEU A 135 8.95 6.86 -0.17
C LEU A 135 8.88 8.35 -0.45
N THR A 136 7.71 8.95 -0.23
CA THR A 136 7.59 10.40 -0.26
C THR A 136 8.21 10.99 1.01
N VAL A 137 9.18 11.88 0.84
CA VAL A 137 9.88 12.55 1.95
C VAL A 137 9.68 14.05 1.87
N VAL A 138 9.23 14.64 2.99
CA VAL A 138 9.14 16.08 3.19
C VAL A 138 10.17 16.49 4.25
N PRO A 139 10.99 17.53 4.01
CA PRO A 139 12.14 17.87 4.85
C PRO A 139 11.74 18.66 6.09
N GLY A 140 10.86 18.10 6.91
CA GLY A 140 10.48 18.66 8.21
C GLY A 140 8.99 18.76 8.47
N VAL A 141 8.64 19.51 9.51
CA VAL A 141 7.28 19.73 10.00
C VAL A 141 6.77 21.10 9.60
N PHE A 142 5.68 21.12 8.83
CA PHE A 142 5.10 22.36 8.29
C PHE A 142 3.63 22.53 8.66
N LYS A 143 3.12 23.77 8.55
CA LYS A 143 1.73 24.11 8.93
C LYS A 143 0.80 24.20 7.72
N ASP A 144 1.35 24.16 6.51
CA ASP A 144 0.66 24.23 5.22
C ASP A 144 1.35 23.31 4.18
N TRP A 145 0.80 23.23 2.97
CA TRP A 145 1.23 22.32 1.91
C TRP A 145 2.30 22.91 0.96
N GLY A 146 2.79 24.12 1.22
CA GLY A 146 3.63 24.93 0.34
C GLY A 146 5.11 24.54 0.28
N HIS A 147 5.49 23.35 0.74
CA HIS A 147 6.88 22.96 0.98
C HIS A 147 7.42 21.90 0.00
N PRO A 148 8.73 21.77 -0.22
CA PRO A 148 9.29 20.76 -1.11
C PRO A 148 8.96 19.34 -0.64
N ARG A 149 8.90 18.41 -1.60
CA ARG A 149 8.78 16.97 -1.33
C ARG A 149 9.34 16.18 -2.50
N SER A 150 10.01 15.08 -2.21
CA SER A 150 10.66 14.23 -3.21
C SER A 150 10.36 12.77 -2.92
N ILE A 151 10.45 11.93 -3.95
CA ILE A 151 10.44 10.47 -3.77
C ILE A 151 11.89 10.01 -3.56
N VAL A 152 12.12 9.28 -2.47
CA VAL A 152 13.42 8.70 -2.11
C VAL A 152 13.35 7.19 -2.31
N HIS A 153 14.37 6.64 -2.96
CA HIS A 153 14.59 5.20 -3.06
C HIS A 153 15.35 4.70 -1.85
N LEU A 154 14.86 3.62 -1.25
CA LEU A 154 15.51 2.91 -0.16
C LEU A 154 15.60 1.42 -0.45
N THR A 155 16.59 0.77 0.13
CA THR A 155 16.75 -0.70 0.11
C THR A 155 16.74 -1.28 1.52
N SER A 156 16.30 -2.54 1.64
CA SER A 156 16.32 -3.30 2.88
C SER A 156 16.48 -4.79 2.59
N ASP A 157 17.13 -5.50 3.51
CA ASP A 157 17.21 -6.98 3.49
C ASP A 157 16.15 -7.63 4.41
N ASP A 158 15.57 -6.87 5.34
CA ASP A 158 14.74 -7.40 6.44
C ASP A 158 13.37 -6.71 6.61
N LEU A 159 13.04 -5.78 5.71
CA LEU A 159 11.85 -4.93 5.72
C LEU A 159 11.74 -3.97 6.92
N LEU A 160 12.70 -3.96 7.86
CA LEU A 160 12.68 -3.12 9.05
C LEU A 160 13.71 -2.00 8.98
N HIS A 161 14.94 -2.31 8.56
CA HIS A 161 16.04 -1.37 8.45
C HIS A 161 16.26 -1.01 6.98
N TRP A 162 16.09 0.27 6.69
CA TRP A 162 16.11 0.82 5.34
C TRP A 162 17.27 1.79 5.18
N ARG A 163 18.02 1.63 4.08
CA ARG A 163 19.10 2.53 3.68
C ARG A 163 18.64 3.33 2.46
N ALA A 164 18.75 4.65 2.56
CA ALA A 164 18.50 5.53 1.42
C ALA A 164 19.59 5.32 0.35
N GLU A 165 19.17 5.12 -0.89
CA GLU A 165 20.05 4.98 -2.05
C GLU A 165 20.13 6.29 -2.84
N SER A 166 18.98 6.90 -3.16
CA SER A 166 18.93 8.12 -3.96
C SER A 166 17.64 8.91 -3.79
N GLU A 167 17.69 10.20 -4.09
CA GLU A 167 16.50 10.99 -4.43
C GLU A 167 16.19 10.80 -5.91
N LEU A 168 14.96 10.42 -6.25
CA LEU A 168 14.53 10.31 -7.64
C LEU A 168 14.43 11.70 -8.28
N LYS A 169 15.10 11.87 -9.41
CA LYS A 169 15.02 13.09 -10.24
C LYS A 169 13.93 12.93 -11.28
N LEU A 170 12.69 13.22 -10.86
CA LEU A 170 11.49 13.18 -11.68
C LEU A 170 11.16 14.57 -12.26
N VAL A 171 10.01 14.67 -12.93
CA VAL A 171 9.57 15.87 -13.65
C VAL A 171 9.50 17.16 -12.80
N SER A 172 9.37 17.06 -11.48
CA SER A 172 9.40 18.22 -10.57
C SER A 172 9.78 17.88 -9.13
N ASP A 173 10.00 18.92 -8.32
CA ASP A 173 10.23 18.92 -6.86
C ASP A 173 8.93 18.88 -6.02
N LYS A 174 7.83 18.46 -6.64
CA LYS A 174 6.50 18.39 -6.03
C LYS A 174 5.77 17.13 -6.49
N VAL A 175 6.41 15.99 -6.22
CA VAL A 175 5.96 14.66 -6.61
C VAL A 175 5.78 13.79 -5.37
N ILE A 176 4.73 12.96 -5.36
CA ILE A 176 4.35 12.11 -4.23
C ILE A 176 3.79 10.76 -4.71
N ASP A 177 3.58 9.86 -3.76
CA ASP A 177 2.82 8.62 -3.87
C ASP A 177 3.26 7.74 -5.04
N ALA A 178 4.45 7.14 -4.90
CA ALA A 178 4.96 6.23 -5.90
C ALA A 178 4.15 4.92 -5.91
N CYS A 179 4.07 4.27 -7.07
CA CYS A 179 3.81 2.83 -7.20
C CYS A 179 4.74 2.26 -8.27
N VAL A 180 5.28 1.06 -8.05
CA VAL A 180 6.25 0.44 -8.95
C VAL A 180 5.78 -0.96 -9.34
N ALA A 181 5.84 -1.25 -10.63
CA ALA A 181 5.57 -2.58 -11.15
C ALA A 181 6.60 -2.99 -12.22
N PRO A 182 6.93 -4.28 -12.35
CA PRO A 182 7.75 -4.78 -13.44
C PRO A 182 7.00 -4.61 -14.78
N LEU A 183 7.75 -4.30 -15.83
CA LEU A 183 7.24 -4.24 -17.20
C LEU A 183 7.29 -5.63 -17.86
N PRO A 184 6.36 -5.95 -18.79
CA PRO A 184 6.32 -7.26 -19.45
C PRO A 184 7.59 -7.61 -20.23
N ASP A 185 8.22 -6.59 -20.82
CA ASP A 185 9.41 -6.74 -21.66
C ASP A 185 10.72 -6.58 -20.88
N GLY A 186 10.63 -6.51 -19.53
CA GLY A 186 11.76 -6.28 -18.64
C GLY A 186 11.87 -4.82 -18.17
N GLY A 187 12.60 -4.64 -17.06
CA GLY A 187 12.65 -3.37 -16.35
C GLY A 187 11.39 -3.10 -15.52
N TYR A 188 11.23 -1.86 -15.11
CA TYR A 188 10.24 -1.41 -14.15
C TYR A 188 9.67 -0.08 -14.57
N ARG A 189 8.42 0.16 -14.17
CA ARG A 189 7.76 1.45 -14.32
C ARG A 189 7.29 1.93 -12.96
N LEU A 190 7.53 3.21 -12.70
CA LEU A 190 7.07 3.93 -11.53
C LEU A 190 5.97 4.90 -11.97
N TRP A 191 4.82 4.83 -11.33
CA TRP A 191 3.75 5.83 -11.42
C TRP A 191 3.79 6.72 -10.19
N TYR A 192 3.50 8.00 -10.36
CA TYR A 192 3.55 8.97 -9.28
C TYR A 192 2.63 10.14 -9.54
N ASN A 193 2.26 10.86 -8.48
CA ASN A 193 1.53 12.10 -8.62
C ASN A 193 2.45 13.28 -8.93
N ASN A 194 2.11 14.07 -9.94
CA ASN A 194 2.77 15.35 -10.23
C ASN A 194 1.89 16.52 -9.78
N GLU A 195 2.16 17.07 -8.59
CA GLU A 195 1.32 18.13 -8.03
C GLU A 195 1.39 19.44 -8.83
N ARG A 196 2.49 19.68 -9.56
CA ARG A 196 2.63 20.88 -10.39
C ARG A 196 1.75 20.86 -11.63
N ASP A 197 1.40 19.68 -12.12
CA ASP A 197 0.47 19.50 -13.24
C ASP A 197 -0.92 19.07 -12.75
N ARG A 198 -1.55 19.92 -11.93
CA ARG A 198 -2.91 19.72 -11.40
C ARG A 198 -3.13 18.37 -10.70
N LYS A 199 -2.07 17.77 -10.16
CA LYS A 199 -2.09 16.43 -9.54
C LYS A 199 -2.46 15.33 -10.55
N SER A 200 -1.95 15.42 -11.77
CA SER A 200 -2.06 14.34 -12.76
C SER A 200 -1.08 13.21 -12.41
N ILE A 201 -1.36 11.98 -12.86
CA ILE A 201 -0.46 10.84 -12.67
C ILE A 201 0.54 10.80 -13.82
N TYR A 202 1.81 10.74 -13.46
CA TYR A 202 2.96 10.63 -14.37
C TYR A 202 3.61 9.26 -14.21
N TYR A 203 4.51 8.92 -15.13
CA TYR A 203 5.35 7.74 -15.00
C TYR A 203 6.78 7.95 -15.49
N ALA A 204 7.66 7.10 -14.97
CA ALA A 204 9.06 6.97 -15.36
C ALA A 204 9.43 5.49 -15.49
N ASP A 205 10.37 5.17 -16.37
CA ASP A 205 10.86 3.80 -16.57
C ASP A 205 12.28 3.66 -16.04
N SER A 206 12.62 2.45 -15.58
CA SER A 206 13.96 2.09 -15.12
C SER A 206 14.29 0.65 -15.52
N ASP A 207 15.53 0.41 -15.93
CA ASP A 207 16.02 -0.95 -16.20
C ASP A 207 16.48 -1.67 -14.92
N ASP A 208 16.80 -0.91 -13.85
CA ASP A 208 17.58 -1.38 -12.69
C ASP A 208 17.05 -0.88 -11.33
N LEU A 209 15.88 -0.23 -11.29
CA LEU A 209 15.28 0.47 -10.14
C LEU A 209 16.09 1.66 -9.58
N LEU A 210 17.30 1.92 -10.09
CA LEU A 210 18.21 2.94 -9.58
C LEU A 210 18.16 4.20 -10.45
N THR A 211 18.15 4.02 -11.77
CA THR A 211 18.16 5.12 -12.74
C THR A 211 16.81 5.21 -13.42
N TRP A 212 16.16 6.36 -13.30
CA TRP A 212 14.81 6.59 -13.81
C TRP A 212 14.80 7.58 -14.98
N SER A 213 14.04 7.25 -16.03
CA SER A 213 13.78 8.12 -17.17
C SER A 213 12.32 8.54 -17.19
N ASP A 214 12.03 9.83 -16.97
CA ASP A 214 10.68 10.37 -17.08
C ASP A 214 10.07 10.11 -18.47
N ARG A 215 8.81 9.70 -18.49
CA ARG A 215 8.04 9.40 -19.71
C ARG A 215 6.83 10.30 -19.90
N GLY A 216 6.50 11.11 -18.91
CA GLY A 216 5.42 12.10 -18.97
C GLY A 216 4.14 11.61 -18.29
N GLN A 217 3.00 12.14 -18.74
CA GLN A 217 1.70 11.90 -18.13
C GLN A 217 1.15 10.52 -18.52
N ALA A 218 0.71 9.73 -17.52
CA ALA A 218 -0.01 8.47 -17.71
C ALA A 218 -1.54 8.71 -17.79
N VAL A 219 -2.10 9.40 -16.79
CA VAL A 219 -3.50 9.82 -16.76
C VAL A 219 -3.63 11.24 -16.23
N GLY A 220 -4.43 12.07 -16.92
CA GLY A 220 -4.64 13.49 -16.61
C GLY A 220 -6.06 13.98 -16.88
N ASP A 221 -7.02 13.05 -17.00
CA ASP A 221 -8.44 13.33 -17.19
C ASP A 221 -9.06 14.05 -15.99
N GLN A 222 -8.47 13.89 -14.79
CA GLN A 222 -8.83 14.61 -13.58
C GLN A 222 -7.64 14.68 -12.59
N SER A 223 -7.77 15.52 -11.56
CA SER A 223 -6.82 15.52 -10.43
C SER A 223 -6.97 14.25 -9.59
N GLY A 224 -5.85 13.71 -9.12
CA GLY A 224 -5.82 12.60 -8.17
C GLY A 224 -4.46 12.45 -7.51
N GLU A 225 -4.25 11.38 -6.76
CA GLU A 225 -2.98 10.96 -6.16
C GLU A 225 -2.99 9.44 -5.93
N ALA A 226 -1.99 8.90 -5.23
CA ALA A 226 -1.96 7.49 -4.84
C ALA A 226 -2.25 6.47 -5.96
N PRO A 227 -1.52 6.52 -7.10
CA PRO A 227 -1.66 5.47 -8.12
C PRO A 227 -1.24 4.13 -7.52
N LYS A 228 -2.07 3.10 -7.64
CA LYS A 228 -1.69 1.70 -7.43
C LYS A 228 -1.92 0.92 -8.71
N VAL A 229 -0.84 0.38 -9.27
CA VAL A 229 -0.87 -0.42 -10.50
C VAL A 229 -0.63 -1.89 -10.20
N PHE A 230 -1.47 -2.77 -10.74
CA PHE A 230 -1.35 -4.20 -10.55
C PHE A 230 -1.93 -4.98 -11.73
N ARG A 231 -1.45 -6.20 -11.93
CA ARG A 231 -2.01 -7.15 -12.88
C ARG A 231 -3.04 -8.02 -12.17
N TRP A 232 -4.25 -8.11 -12.70
CA TRP A 232 -5.22 -9.09 -12.21
C TRP A 232 -6.11 -9.60 -13.34
N GLY A 233 -6.20 -10.93 -13.44
CA GLY A 233 -6.78 -11.61 -14.60
C GLY A 233 -5.97 -11.29 -15.87
N ASP A 234 -6.68 -10.91 -16.93
CA ASP A 234 -6.09 -10.58 -18.23
C ASP A 234 -5.91 -9.07 -18.46
N ARG A 235 -6.02 -8.23 -17.42
CA ARG A 235 -5.86 -6.77 -17.50
C ARG A 235 -4.86 -6.20 -16.48
N TYR A 236 -4.26 -5.07 -16.84
CA TYR A 236 -3.59 -4.19 -15.89
C TYR A 236 -4.61 -3.20 -15.37
N TRP A 237 -4.52 -2.89 -14.09
CA TRP A 237 -5.40 -1.96 -13.40
C TRP A 237 -4.56 -0.86 -12.79
N MET A 238 -5.10 0.36 -12.78
CA MET A 238 -4.61 1.47 -11.99
C MET A 238 -5.76 1.99 -11.15
N VAL A 239 -5.55 2.14 -9.85
CA VAL A 239 -6.50 2.76 -8.93
C VAL A 239 -5.86 4.03 -8.37
N THR A 240 -6.59 5.14 -8.32
CA THR A 240 -6.09 6.43 -7.83
C THR A 240 -7.03 7.03 -6.80
N ASP A 241 -6.52 7.73 -5.79
CA ASP A 241 -7.36 8.56 -4.92
C ASP A 241 -7.69 9.87 -5.63
N VAL A 242 -8.98 10.18 -5.75
CA VAL A 242 -9.45 11.38 -6.45
C VAL A 242 -10.33 12.24 -5.55
N TRP A 243 -10.28 11.99 -4.23
CA TRP A 243 -11.05 12.63 -3.15
C TRP A 243 -12.58 12.58 -3.31
N ASP A 244 -13.07 11.82 -4.31
CA ASP A 244 -14.47 11.46 -4.54
C ASP A 244 -14.61 9.93 -4.67
N GLY A 245 -13.94 9.21 -3.78
CA GLY A 245 -13.66 7.78 -3.91
C GLY A 245 -12.40 7.53 -4.73
N LEU A 246 -12.27 6.31 -5.24
CA LEU A 246 -11.11 5.86 -5.97
C LEU A 246 -11.42 5.75 -7.47
N GLY A 247 -10.67 6.48 -8.29
CA GLY A 247 -10.69 6.33 -9.75
C GLY A 247 -10.11 4.99 -10.14
N VAL A 248 -10.68 4.34 -11.17
CA VAL A 248 -10.18 3.05 -11.68
C VAL A 248 -9.94 3.16 -13.16
N TYR A 249 -8.81 2.64 -13.61
CA TYR A 249 -8.44 2.55 -15.01
C TYR A 249 -8.02 1.12 -15.31
N ARG A 250 -8.21 0.70 -16.56
CA ARG A 250 -7.66 -0.56 -17.06
C ARG A 250 -6.81 -0.34 -18.30
N SER A 251 -5.86 -1.23 -18.52
CA SER A 251 -4.96 -1.20 -19.66
C SER A 251 -4.59 -2.62 -20.11
N ASP A 252 -4.27 -2.75 -21.40
CA ASP A 252 -3.71 -3.96 -21.99
C ASP A 252 -2.16 -3.90 -22.04
N ASP A 253 -1.58 -2.69 -22.02
CA ASP A 253 -0.16 -2.42 -22.33
C ASP A 253 0.56 -1.57 -21.26
N MET A 254 -0.14 -1.15 -20.19
CA MET A 254 0.34 -0.25 -19.13
C MET A 254 0.68 1.18 -19.60
N GLU A 255 0.29 1.55 -20.82
CA GLU A 255 0.50 2.88 -21.43
C GLU A 255 -0.83 3.57 -21.72
N SER A 256 -1.75 2.85 -22.34
CA SER A 256 -3.07 3.32 -22.72
C SER A 256 -4.09 2.95 -21.64
N TRP A 257 -4.63 3.94 -20.96
CA TRP A 257 -5.53 3.75 -19.82
C TRP A 257 -6.98 4.12 -20.17
N GLU A 258 -7.89 3.16 -20.04
CA GLU A 258 -9.33 3.37 -20.17
C GLU A 258 -9.94 3.61 -18.78
N ARG A 259 -10.64 4.73 -18.60
CA ARG A 259 -11.25 5.11 -17.33
C ARG A 259 -12.58 4.38 -17.08
N GLN A 260 -12.70 3.77 -15.91
CA GLN A 260 -13.97 3.33 -15.35
C GLN A 260 -14.85 4.54 -15.01
N LYS A 261 -16.10 4.52 -15.48
CA LYS A 261 -17.02 5.65 -15.32
C LYS A 261 -17.29 6.01 -13.84
N GLU A 262 -17.50 5.01 -13.00
CA GLU A 262 -17.84 5.21 -11.58
C GLU A 262 -16.62 4.91 -10.69
N ASN A 263 -16.44 5.72 -9.66
CA ASN A 263 -15.38 5.54 -8.67
C ASN A 263 -15.76 4.46 -7.65
N LEU A 264 -14.78 3.65 -7.23
CA LEU A 264 -14.94 2.76 -6.09
C LEU A 264 -15.00 3.58 -4.80
N LEU A 265 -15.68 3.06 -3.76
CA LEU A 265 -15.70 3.64 -2.41
C LEU A 265 -16.11 5.13 -2.33
N ARG A 266 -16.81 5.63 -3.35
CA ARG A 266 -17.37 6.98 -3.39
C ARG A 266 -18.46 7.16 -2.35
N GLU A 267 -19.36 6.18 -2.26
CA GLU A 267 -20.43 6.22 -1.29
C GLU A 267 -19.95 5.70 0.08
N PRO A 268 -20.32 6.38 1.18
CA PRO A 268 -20.11 5.88 2.54
C PRO A 268 -20.62 4.45 2.75
N GLY A 269 -19.86 3.62 3.45
CA GLY A 269 -20.32 2.32 3.94
C GLY A 269 -21.09 2.42 5.26
N SER A 270 -21.42 1.25 5.82
CA SER A 270 -22.16 1.11 7.09
C SER A 270 -21.27 0.84 8.31
N GLY A 271 -20.05 0.32 8.09
CA GLY A 271 -19.07 0.01 9.14
C GLY A 271 -18.75 1.23 10.00
N ALA A 272 -18.50 1.04 11.30
CA ALA A 272 -18.37 2.15 12.26
C ALA A 272 -17.32 3.20 11.84
N ASP A 273 -16.20 2.73 11.32
CA ASP A 273 -15.09 3.54 10.82
C ASP A 273 -15.07 3.67 9.28
N ASP A 274 -16.14 3.25 8.60
CA ASP A 274 -16.19 3.12 7.14
C ASP A 274 -17.30 3.99 6.50
N ARG A 275 -17.86 4.92 7.27
CA ARG A 275 -19.01 5.78 6.89
C ARG A 275 -18.62 7.06 6.15
N VAL A 276 -17.51 7.01 5.43
CA VAL A 276 -16.97 8.11 4.61
C VAL A 276 -16.35 7.52 3.35
N LYS A 277 -15.94 8.38 2.42
CA LYS A 277 -15.24 7.96 1.20
C LYS A 277 -13.94 7.24 1.55
N GLY A 278 -13.61 6.19 0.80
CA GLY A 278 -12.29 5.56 0.89
C GLY A 278 -11.23 6.41 0.21
N GLY A 279 -10.00 6.40 0.73
CA GLY A 279 -8.85 7.09 0.16
C GLY A 279 -7.60 6.19 0.15
N HIS A 280 -6.64 6.60 -0.68
CA HIS A 280 -5.32 5.97 -0.93
C HIS A 280 -5.33 4.43 -0.97
N PRO A 281 -5.34 3.84 -2.18
CA PRO A 281 -5.44 2.39 -2.35
C PRO A 281 -4.10 1.67 -2.20
N ASP A 282 -4.16 0.46 -1.67
CA ASP A 282 -3.23 -0.61 -2.00
C ASP A 282 -4.01 -1.86 -2.42
N VAL A 283 -3.39 -2.71 -3.23
CA VAL A 283 -4.03 -3.94 -3.72
C VAL A 283 -3.05 -5.10 -3.64
N VAL A 284 -3.49 -6.17 -2.98
CA VAL A 284 -2.82 -7.46 -3.01
C VAL A 284 -3.64 -8.43 -3.85
N VAL A 285 -3.03 -8.92 -4.92
CA VAL A 285 -3.54 -10.06 -5.68
C VAL A 285 -3.03 -11.32 -4.99
N SER A 286 -3.92 -12.26 -4.70
CA SER A 286 -3.59 -13.53 -4.06
C SER A 286 -4.32 -14.67 -4.74
N GLY A 287 -3.59 -15.44 -5.53
CA GLY A 287 -4.15 -16.40 -6.47
C GLY A 287 -5.06 -15.73 -7.49
N ASP A 288 -6.30 -16.17 -7.54
CA ASP A 288 -7.34 -15.63 -8.42
C ASP A 288 -8.13 -14.45 -7.80
N ARG A 289 -7.83 -14.09 -6.55
CA ARG A 289 -8.56 -13.06 -5.79
C ARG A 289 -7.72 -11.78 -5.69
N ALA A 290 -8.38 -10.66 -5.46
CA ALA A 290 -7.71 -9.39 -5.20
C ALA A 290 -8.39 -8.64 -4.05
N TYR A 291 -7.59 -8.04 -3.17
CA TYR A 291 -8.08 -7.31 -2.00
C TYR A 291 -7.62 -5.86 -2.06
N LEU A 292 -8.58 -4.94 -1.96
CA LEU A 292 -8.37 -3.51 -1.91
C LEU A 292 -8.25 -3.06 -0.46
N PHE A 293 -7.06 -2.62 -0.07
CA PHE A 293 -6.79 -1.92 1.17
C PHE A 293 -6.94 -0.42 0.93
N TYR A 294 -7.52 0.28 1.90
CA TYR A 294 -7.73 1.73 1.82
C TYR A 294 -7.88 2.28 3.23
N PHE A 295 -7.68 3.59 3.40
CA PHE A 295 -7.96 4.24 4.67
C PHE A 295 -9.22 5.11 4.60
N THR A 296 -9.74 5.43 5.79
CA THR A 296 -10.84 6.37 5.98
C THR A 296 -10.50 7.36 7.09
N HIS A 297 -11.11 8.54 7.06
CA HIS A 297 -11.14 9.48 8.19
C HIS A 297 -12.55 9.49 8.81
N PRO A 298 -12.86 8.62 9.78
CA PRO A 298 -14.25 8.27 10.02
C PRO A 298 -15.06 9.36 10.73
N GLY A 299 -14.39 10.31 11.38
CA GLY A 299 -15.01 11.49 11.97
C GLY A 299 -15.29 12.62 11.00
N ARG A 300 -14.84 12.56 9.73
CA ARG A 300 -15.16 13.55 8.69
C ARG A 300 -16.58 13.37 8.15
N ARG A 301 -17.58 13.49 9.03
CA ARG A 301 -19.00 13.28 8.75
C ARG A 301 -19.87 14.29 9.47
N GLY A 302 -21.07 14.51 8.94
CA GLY A 302 -22.06 15.40 9.55
C GLY A 302 -21.60 16.86 9.61
N PRO A 303 -22.16 17.67 10.54
CA PRO A 303 -21.86 19.10 10.65
C PRO A 303 -20.39 19.41 10.93
N ASP A 304 -19.68 18.52 11.62
CA ASP A 304 -18.28 18.70 12.03
C ASP A 304 -17.27 18.09 11.05
N ALA A 305 -17.70 17.71 9.83
CA ALA A 305 -16.84 17.03 8.86
C ALA A 305 -15.57 17.81 8.49
N GLY A 306 -15.63 19.15 8.57
CA GLY A 306 -14.50 20.04 8.31
C GLY A 306 -13.76 20.52 9.57
N ALA A 307 -14.09 20.01 10.75
CA ALA A 307 -13.36 20.33 11.97
C ALA A 307 -11.94 19.73 11.92
N ASP A 308 -11.02 20.32 12.67
CA ASP A 308 -9.62 19.89 12.73
C ASP A 308 -9.26 19.41 14.14
N GLN A 309 -9.99 18.39 14.60
CA GLN A 309 -9.81 17.75 15.91
C GLN A 309 -9.40 16.29 15.74
N THR A 310 -8.98 15.64 16.83
CA THR A 310 -8.58 14.22 16.83
C THR A 310 -9.57 13.31 16.10
N GLU A 311 -10.88 13.51 16.27
CA GLU A 311 -11.91 12.69 15.62
C GLU A 311 -11.91 12.83 14.08
N GLN A 312 -11.65 14.01 13.54
CA GLN A 312 -11.58 14.25 12.08
C GLN A 312 -10.21 13.92 11.48
N ARG A 313 -9.18 13.90 12.33
CA ARG A 313 -7.79 13.58 11.96
C ARG A 313 -7.53 12.08 11.98
N ARG A 314 -8.10 11.35 12.94
CA ARG A 314 -7.86 9.91 13.07
C ARG A 314 -8.22 9.17 11.80
N SER A 315 -7.51 8.09 11.55
CA SER A 315 -7.76 7.23 10.40
C SER A 315 -7.60 5.77 10.75
N SER A 316 -8.28 4.96 9.95
CA SER A 316 -8.30 3.51 10.09
C SER A 316 -8.15 2.87 8.73
N ILE A 317 -7.42 1.76 8.66
CA ILE A 317 -7.33 0.94 7.46
C ILE A 317 -8.52 -0.01 7.39
N GLN A 318 -8.99 -0.25 6.18
CA GLN A 318 -10.12 -1.10 5.81
C GLN A 318 -9.67 -2.05 4.70
N VAL A 319 -10.45 -3.10 4.45
CA VAL A 319 -10.23 -3.99 3.31
C VAL A 319 -11.54 -4.49 2.72
N ALA A 320 -11.62 -4.46 1.40
CA ALA A 320 -12.72 -5.03 0.62
C ALA A 320 -12.17 -5.98 -0.44
N GLU A 321 -12.89 -7.06 -0.73
CA GLU A 321 -12.56 -7.91 -1.87
C GLU A 321 -13.00 -7.24 -3.18
N LEU A 322 -12.08 -7.22 -4.15
CA LEU A 322 -12.37 -6.80 -5.51
C LEU A 322 -13.00 -7.96 -6.28
N ARG A 323 -13.94 -7.62 -7.16
CA ARG A 323 -14.55 -8.52 -8.13
C ARG A 323 -14.67 -7.82 -9.48
N LEU A 324 -14.83 -8.62 -10.53
CA LEU A 324 -15.17 -8.09 -11.85
C LEU A 324 -16.68 -8.08 -12.05
N GLU A 325 -17.23 -6.91 -12.37
CA GLU A 325 -18.60 -6.74 -12.80
C GLU A 325 -18.60 -6.04 -14.16
N ASN A 326 -19.16 -6.71 -15.18
CA ASN A 326 -19.20 -6.18 -16.56
C ASN A 326 -17.81 -5.74 -17.09
N GLY A 327 -16.74 -6.45 -16.69
CA GLY A 327 -15.37 -6.17 -17.12
C GLY A 327 -14.69 -4.99 -16.42
N TRP A 328 -15.24 -4.52 -15.30
CA TRP A 328 -14.72 -3.42 -14.47
C TRP A 328 -14.58 -3.85 -13.01
N LEU A 329 -13.74 -3.15 -12.24
CA LEU A 329 -13.59 -3.44 -10.82
C LEU A 329 -14.84 -2.98 -10.07
N ALA A 330 -15.30 -3.83 -9.17
CA ALA A 330 -16.33 -3.54 -8.18
C ALA A 330 -15.90 -4.09 -6.82
N CYS A 331 -16.42 -3.52 -5.75
CA CYS A 331 -16.33 -4.08 -4.41
C CYS A 331 -17.63 -3.80 -3.65
N ASP A 332 -17.95 -4.68 -2.70
CA ASP A 332 -18.97 -4.41 -1.69
C ASP A 332 -18.25 -4.25 -0.36
N ARG A 333 -18.00 -3.00 0.02
CA ARG A 333 -17.32 -2.68 1.27
C ARG A 333 -18.14 -3.06 2.50
N ASP A 334 -19.44 -3.30 2.37
CA ASP A 334 -20.33 -3.65 3.49
C ASP A 334 -20.44 -5.15 3.74
N ALA A 335 -20.16 -5.97 2.73
CA ALA A 335 -20.02 -7.41 2.89
C ALA A 335 -18.83 -7.79 3.80
N PRO A 336 -18.90 -8.91 4.55
CA PRO A 336 -17.74 -9.46 5.23
C PRO A 336 -16.65 -9.85 4.23
N THR A 337 -15.46 -9.26 4.35
CA THR A 337 -14.30 -9.63 3.55
C THR A 337 -13.68 -10.91 4.11
N ARG A 338 -13.84 -12.03 3.40
CA ARG A 338 -13.15 -13.30 3.72
C ARG A 338 -11.74 -13.27 3.14
N ILE A 339 -10.82 -12.64 3.85
CA ILE A 339 -9.46 -12.43 3.38
C ILE A 339 -8.62 -13.72 3.50
N ASP A 340 -7.79 -13.94 2.50
CA ASP A 340 -6.87 -15.07 2.38
C ASP A 340 -5.66 -14.58 1.58
N LEU A 341 -4.70 -13.97 2.28
CA LEU A 341 -3.42 -13.57 1.71
C LEU A 341 -2.45 -14.76 1.73
N ARG A 342 -2.13 -15.26 0.55
CA ARG A 342 -1.26 -16.42 0.30
C ARG A 342 0.11 -16.01 -0.23
N VAL A 343 1.13 -16.74 0.20
CA VAL A 343 2.48 -16.64 -0.36
C VAL A 343 2.49 -17.46 -1.65
N GLU A 344 2.85 -16.83 -2.78
CA GLU A 344 2.98 -17.50 -4.08
C GLU A 344 4.39 -18.03 -4.33
#